data_AF-A0A3D9SVS3-F1
#
_entry.id   AF-A0A3D9SVS3-F1
#
_cell.length_a   1.000
_cell.length_b   1.000
_cell.length_c   1.000
_cell.angle_alpha   90.00
_cell.angle_beta   90.00
_cell.angle_gamma   90.00
#
_symmetry.space_group_name_H-M   'P 1'
#
loop_
_entity.id
_entity.type
_entity.pdbx_description
1 polymer ?
#
loop_
_entity_poly.entity_id
_entity_poly.type
_entity_poly.pdbx_seq_one_letter_code
_entity_poly.pdbx_strand_id
1 'polypeptide(L)'
;MPVRRARCNEKGRLRREDMIVVFVCVAVLAAWLVVTARRVGARRLGERSGGYPESMTEVLEPDAEEYLAWLADRHWPADEYLDMEREWREEYDPAGLPEAHRCPGCQERGEDVWPCRMCGLLLHSGCGHGMRRRRVHRPYQTRDMQAEAVIAEWICTNCSSVVGLDLDHDPEDH
;
A
#
# COMPACT_ATOMS: atom_id res chain seq x y z
N MET A 1 -87.26 -19.25 -10.68
CA MET A 1 -86.38 -18.48 -11.60
C MET A 1 -86.84 -17.02 -11.52
N PRO A 2 -85.99 -15.97 -11.59
CA PRO A 2 -84.60 -15.94 -12.09
C PRO A 2 -83.63 -14.94 -11.37
N VAL A 3 -82.40 -14.87 -11.91
CA VAL A 3 -81.43 -13.75 -11.96
C VAL A 3 -80.50 -13.46 -10.77
N ARG A 4 -79.30 -14.05 -10.86
CA ARG A 4 -78.00 -13.47 -10.45
C ARG A 4 -77.85 -12.04 -10.96
N ARG A 5 -77.24 -11.12 -10.19
CA ARG A 5 -76.34 -10.12 -10.79
C ARG A 5 -75.16 -9.80 -9.88
N ALA A 6 -73.99 -10.08 -10.43
CA ALA A 6 -72.68 -9.66 -9.97
C ALA A 6 -72.61 -8.13 -9.87
N ARG A 7 -71.85 -7.63 -8.89
CA ARG A 7 -71.33 -6.27 -8.92
C ARG A 7 -69.81 -6.37 -9.08
N CYS A 8 -69.37 -6.01 -10.28
CA CYS A 8 -67.99 -5.97 -10.72
C CYS A 8 -67.47 -4.54 -10.58
N ASN A 9 -66.19 -4.46 -10.20
CA ASN A 9 -65.20 -3.46 -10.58
C ASN A 9 -65.30 -2.03 -10.03
N GLU A 10 -64.52 -1.77 -8.98
CA GLU A 10 -64.10 -0.45 -8.54
C GLU A 10 -62.82 -0.06 -9.31
N LYS A 11 -63.01 0.57 -10.48
CA LYS A 11 -61.93 1.15 -11.26
C LYS A 11 -61.61 2.56 -10.77
N GLY A 12 -60.40 2.72 -10.25
CA GLY A 12 -59.43 3.73 -10.66
C GLY A 12 -59.91 5.17 -10.67
N ARG A 13 -59.70 5.87 -9.54
CA ARG A 13 -59.62 7.33 -9.51
C ARG A 13 -58.34 7.72 -8.77
N LEU A 14 -57.19 7.63 -9.45
CA LEU A 14 -55.97 8.27 -8.97
C LEU A 14 -56.26 9.78 -8.87
N ARG A 15 -56.06 10.33 -7.68
CA ARG A 15 -56.34 11.73 -7.39
C ARG A 15 -55.29 12.57 -8.10
N ARG A 16 -55.68 13.77 -8.52
CA ARG A 16 -54.77 14.78 -9.11
C ARG A 16 -53.53 15.04 -8.25
N GLU A 17 -53.66 14.82 -6.94
CA GLU A 17 -52.62 14.92 -5.92
C GLU A 17 -51.53 13.85 -6.10
N ASP A 18 -51.91 12.61 -6.45
CA ASP A 18 -50.97 11.51 -6.71
C ASP A 18 -50.10 11.80 -7.94
N MET A 19 -50.66 12.47 -8.94
CA MET A 19 -49.94 12.85 -10.16
C MET A 19 -48.87 13.91 -9.88
N ILE A 20 -49.14 14.88 -8.98
CA ILE A 20 -48.16 15.92 -8.61
C ILE A 20 -46.99 15.29 -7.86
N VAL A 21 -47.26 14.37 -6.93
CA VAL A 21 -46.21 13.66 -6.18
C VAL A 21 -45.33 12.84 -7.11
N VAL A 22 -45.92 12.12 -8.08
CA VAL A 22 -45.16 11.36 -9.07
C VAL A 22 -44.28 12.28 -9.93
N PHE A 23 -44.78 13.43 -10.38
CA PHE A 23 -43.99 14.38 -11.15
C PHE A 23 -42.80 14.96 -10.37
N VAL A 24 -43.00 15.30 -9.09
CA VAL A 24 -41.92 15.79 -8.22
C VAL A 24 -40.88 14.70 -7.98
N CYS A 25 -41.30 13.47 -7.70
CA CYS A 25 -40.39 12.34 -7.53
C CYS A 25 -39.57 12.06 -8.80
N VAL A 26 -40.19 12.10 -9.98
CA VAL A 26 -39.49 11.91 -11.26
C VAL A 26 -38.51 13.06 -11.52
N ALA A 27 -38.87 14.30 -11.21
CA ALA A 27 -37.98 15.46 -11.38
C ALA A 27 -36.76 15.39 -10.44
N VAL A 28 -36.96 14.99 -9.18
CA VAL A 28 -35.88 14.80 -8.20
C VAL A 28 -34.97 13.64 -8.61
N LEU A 29 -35.55 12.51 -9.05
CA LEU A 29 -34.77 11.37 -9.55
C LEU A 29 -33.97 11.73 -10.81
N ALA A 30 -34.55 12.47 -11.74
CA ALA A 30 -33.85 12.93 -12.94
C ALA A 30 -32.71 13.90 -12.59
N ALA A 31 -32.94 14.85 -11.67
CA ALA A 31 -31.89 15.75 -11.20
C ALA A 31 -30.77 14.98 -10.50
N TRP A 32 -31.10 14.00 -9.66
CA TRP A 32 -30.13 13.14 -8.99
C TRP A 32 -29.32 12.30 -9.98
N LEU A 33 -29.96 11.72 -11.00
CA LEU A 33 -29.29 10.97 -12.07
C LEU A 33 -28.35 11.85 -12.91
N VAL A 34 -28.73 13.11 -13.19
CA VAL A 34 -27.85 14.06 -13.90
C VAL A 34 -26.64 14.45 -13.07
N VAL A 35 -26.80 14.65 -11.76
CA VAL A 35 -25.69 14.96 -10.85
C VAL A 35 -24.74 13.77 -10.70
N THR A 36 -25.25 12.55 -10.54
CA THR A 36 -24.41 11.35 -10.44
C THR A 36 -23.71 11.05 -11.77
N ALA A 37 -24.39 11.18 -12.91
CA ALA A 37 -23.78 11.01 -14.22
C ALA A 37 -22.66 12.04 -14.48
N ARG A 38 -22.84 13.30 -14.06
CA ARG A 38 -21.80 14.34 -14.15
C ARG A 38 -20.58 14.04 -13.28
N ARG A 39 -20.78 13.55 -12.05
CA ARG A 39 -19.68 13.13 -11.16
C ARG A 39 -18.91 11.93 -11.73
N VAL A 40 -19.60 10.97 -12.32
CA VAL A 40 -18.97 9.81 -12.98
C VAL A 40 -18.24 10.22 -14.26
N GLY A 41 -18.80 11.15 -15.05
CA GLY A 41 -18.15 11.69 -16.25
C GLY A 41 -16.89 12.50 -15.95
N ALA A 42 -16.89 13.29 -14.87
CA ALA A 42 -15.70 14.00 -14.40
C ALA A 42 -14.59 13.02 -13.95
N ARG A 43 -14.95 11.91 -13.29
CA ARG A 43 -13.98 10.84 -12.96
C ARG A 43 -13.40 10.17 -14.20
N ARG A 44 -14.23 9.84 -15.20
CA ARG A 44 -13.76 9.17 -16.44
C ARG A 44 -12.87 10.04 -17.34
N LEU A 45 -12.98 11.36 -17.28
CA LEU A 45 -12.07 12.26 -17.99
C LEU A 45 -10.71 12.39 -17.28
N GLY A 46 -10.67 12.23 -15.95
CA GLY A 46 -9.43 12.07 -15.19
C GLY A 46 -8.78 10.68 -15.33
N GLU A 47 -9.55 9.66 -15.74
CA GLU A 47 -9.06 8.28 -15.87
C GLU A 47 -8.33 7.99 -17.20
N ARG A 48 -8.30 8.93 -18.16
CA ARG A 48 -7.52 8.80 -19.40
C ARG A 48 -6.06 9.22 -19.27
N SER A 49 -5.66 9.79 -18.14
CA SER A 49 -4.26 9.86 -17.70
C SER A 49 -3.90 8.64 -16.84
N GLY A 50 -4.40 7.46 -17.21
CA GLY A 50 -4.14 6.18 -16.56
C GLY A 50 -2.70 5.70 -16.76
N GLY A 51 -1.74 6.47 -16.25
CA GLY A 51 -0.59 5.86 -15.60
C GLY A 51 -1.08 5.33 -14.26
N TYR A 52 -0.75 4.09 -13.94
CA TYR A 52 -0.64 3.71 -12.53
C TYR A 52 0.24 4.79 -11.87
N PRO A 53 -0.06 5.30 -10.67
CA PRO A 53 0.87 6.20 -10.01
C PRO A 53 2.18 5.42 -9.85
N GLU A 54 3.21 5.79 -10.62
CA GLU A 54 4.55 5.19 -10.57
C GLU A 54 5.31 5.60 -9.29
N SER A 55 4.58 5.98 -8.24
CA SER A 55 5.12 6.46 -6.99
C SER A 55 4.15 6.08 -5.87
N MET A 56 4.65 5.25 -4.96
CA MET A 56 3.97 4.88 -3.71
C MET A 56 3.87 6.06 -2.72
N THR A 57 4.19 7.28 -3.18
CA THR A 57 4.28 8.53 -2.41
C THR A 57 3.79 9.72 -3.26
N GLU A 58 2.63 9.60 -3.90
CA GLU A 58 1.97 10.80 -4.45
C GLU A 58 1.62 11.74 -3.28
N VAL A 59 2.14 12.97 -3.33
CA VAL A 59 1.84 13.99 -2.31
C VAL A 59 0.38 14.36 -2.45
N LEU A 60 -0.41 14.07 -1.42
CA LEU A 60 -1.84 14.33 -1.42
C LEU A 60 -2.12 15.79 -1.07
N GLU A 61 -3.24 16.31 -1.56
CA GLU A 61 -3.74 17.59 -1.09
C GLU A 61 -4.17 17.47 0.39
N PRO A 62 -4.01 18.53 1.22
CA PRO A 62 -4.28 18.46 2.66
C PRO A 62 -5.68 17.94 3.02
N ASP A 63 -6.71 18.35 2.27
CA ASP A 63 -8.10 17.89 2.50
C ASP A 63 -8.26 16.38 2.24
N ALA A 64 -7.49 15.83 1.30
CA ALA A 64 -7.50 14.41 0.99
C ALA A 64 -6.77 13.60 2.08
N GLU A 65 -5.65 14.12 2.60
CA GLU A 65 -4.95 13.53 3.74
C GLU A 65 -5.84 13.49 4.98
N GLU A 66 -6.50 14.60 5.32
CA GLU A 66 -7.42 14.67 6.47
C GLU A 66 -8.60 13.70 6.32
N TYR A 67 -9.16 13.58 5.12
CA TYR A 67 -10.23 12.61 4.86
C TYR A 67 -9.77 11.17 5.05
N LEU A 68 -8.57 10.82 4.57
CA LEU A 68 -8.01 9.48 4.74
C LEU A 68 -7.65 9.19 6.20
N ALA A 69 -7.09 10.17 6.92
CA ALA A 69 -6.81 10.06 8.35
C ALA A 69 -8.10 9.82 9.15
N TRP A 70 -9.17 10.57 8.85
CA TRP A 70 -10.49 10.35 9.46
C TRP A 70 -11.08 8.97 9.12
N LEU A 71 -10.91 8.53 7.87
CA LEU A 71 -11.39 7.22 7.43
C LEU A 71 -10.65 6.08 8.13
N ALA A 72 -9.34 6.21 8.32
CA ALA A 72 -8.52 5.27 9.06
C ALA A 72 -8.97 5.18 10.53
N ASP A 73 -9.12 6.31 11.22
CA ASP A 73 -9.62 6.36 12.61
C ASP A 73 -11.00 5.68 12.77
N ARG A 74 -11.89 5.88 11.80
CA ARG A 74 -13.24 5.30 11.78
C ARG A 74 -13.23 3.78 11.61
N HIS A 75 -12.39 3.27 10.72
CA HIS A 75 -12.42 1.86 10.29
C HIS A 75 -11.40 0.98 10.99
N TRP A 76 -10.40 1.57 11.62
CA TRP A 76 -9.31 0.88 12.31
C TRP A 76 -9.06 1.47 13.72
N PRO A 77 -10.09 1.48 14.61
CA PRO A 77 -10.01 2.16 15.91
C PRO A 77 -9.07 1.50 16.93
N ALA A 78 -8.59 0.28 16.64
CA ALA A 78 -7.60 -0.45 17.42
C ALA A 78 -6.49 -0.89 16.45
N ASP A 79 -5.81 0.08 15.86
CA ASP A 79 -4.68 -0.21 15.00
C ASP A 79 -3.48 -0.64 15.84
N GLU A 80 -3.37 -1.95 16.01
CA GLU A 80 -2.27 -2.61 16.71
C GLU A 80 -0.91 -2.13 16.18
N TYR A 81 -0.81 -1.72 14.91
CA TYR A 81 0.44 -1.16 14.36
C TYR A 81 0.74 0.25 14.86
N LEU A 82 -0.26 1.12 15.00
CA LEU A 82 -0.05 2.48 15.54
C LEU A 82 0.25 2.44 17.04
N ASP A 83 -0.34 1.48 17.75
CA ASP A 83 -0.03 1.26 19.17
C ASP A 83 1.41 0.72 19.34
N MET A 84 1.82 -0.25 18.52
CA MET A 84 3.22 -0.70 18.47
C MET A 84 4.19 0.41 18.05
N GLU A 85 3.83 1.26 17.07
CA GLU A 85 4.68 2.38 16.65
C GLU A 85 4.84 3.39 17.80
N ARG A 86 3.77 3.66 18.55
CA ARG A 86 3.80 4.53 19.72
C ARG A 86 4.66 3.96 20.83
N GLU A 87 4.50 2.68 21.15
CA GLU A 87 5.37 1.96 22.10
C GLU A 87 6.83 1.99 21.65
N TRP A 88 7.11 1.72 20.37
CA TRP A 88 8.46 1.80 19.82
C TRP A 88 9.03 3.21 19.87
N ARG A 89 8.22 4.25 19.63
CA ARG A 89 8.65 5.64 19.70
C ARG A 89 8.92 6.10 21.13
N GLU A 90 8.17 5.59 22.10
CA GLU A 90 8.40 5.81 23.53
C GLU A 90 9.65 5.05 24.03
N GLU A 91 9.96 3.89 23.44
CA GLU A 91 11.20 3.14 23.67
C GLU A 91 12.40 3.75 22.90
N TYR A 92 12.15 4.40 21.76
CA TYR A 92 13.13 5.13 20.94
C TYR A 92 13.42 6.52 21.51
N ASP A 93 14.30 6.61 22.51
CA ASP A 93 15.06 7.84 22.72
C ASP A 93 15.98 8.06 21.50
N PRO A 94 15.89 9.17 20.73
CA PRO A 94 16.83 9.45 19.64
C PRO A 94 18.29 9.58 20.12
N ALA A 95 18.54 9.75 21.42
CA ALA A 95 19.87 9.66 22.02
C ALA A 95 20.33 8.22 22.34
N GLY A 96 19.44 7.23 22.24
CA GLY A 96 19.65 5.81 22.55
C GLY A 96 19.75 4.89 21.32
N LEU A 97 19.57 5.41 20.11
CA LEU A 97 19.94 4.70 18.89
C LEU A 97 21.43 4.30 18.98
N PRO A 98 21.80 3.02 18.76
CA PRO A 98 23.21 2.67 18.70
C PRO A 98 23.85 3.54 17.63
N GLU A 99 24.80 4.39 18.04
CA GLU A 99 25.57 5.24 17.13
C GLU A 99 25.95 4.42 15.89
N ALA A 100 25.58 4.91 14.69
CA ALA A 100 25.92 4.25 13.44
C ALA A 100 27.38 3.79 13.47
N HIS A 101 27.59 2.48 13.35
CA HIS A 101 28.89 1.87 13.51
C HIS A 101 29.87 2.47 12.49
N ARG A 102 31.10 2.72 12.92
CA ARG A 102 32.18 3.07 11.99
C ARG A 102 32.81 1.80 11.46
N CYS A 103 32.99 1.72 10.15
CA CYS A 103 33.75 0.63 9.56
C CYS A 103 35.22 0.70 10.03
N PRO A 104 35.80 -0.36 10.61
CA PRO A 104 37.22 -0.38 11.00
C PRO A 104 38.19 -0.26 9.82
N GLY A 105 37.73 -0.56 8.59
CA GLY A 105 38.52 -0.51 7.37
C GLY A 105 38.66 0.89 6.78
N CYS A 106 37.54 1.51 6.39
CA CYS A 106 37.53 2.83 5.73
C CYS A 106 37.15 3.99 6.65
N GLN A 107 36.76 3.73 7.90
CA GLN A 107 36.30 4.70 8.90
C GLN A 107 35.01 5.45 8.56
N GLU A 108 34.32 5.08 7.47
CA GLU A 108 33.02 5.65 7.12
C GLU A 108 31.93 5.17 8.08
N ARG A 109 30.95 6.06 8.33
CA ARG A 109 29.69 5.75 9.00
C ARG A 109 28.62 5.61 7.91
N GLY A 110 27.78 4.60 8.02
CA GLY A 110 26.70 4.36 7.07
C GLY A 110 25.71 3.33 7.59
N GLU A 111 24.52 3.34 7.01
CA GLU A 111 23.50 2.29 7.22
C GLU A 111 23.98 0.92 6.71
N ASP A 112 25.02 0.93 5.88
CA ASP A 112 25.65 -0.23 5.30
C ASP A 112 26.84 -0.76 6.13
N VAL A 113 26.98 -0.31 7.39
CA VAL A 113 27.87 -0.89 8.41
C VAL A 113 27.04 -1.59 9.48
N TRP A 114 27.17 -2.92 9.59
CA TRP A 114 26.38 -3.72 10.54
C TRP A 114 27.18 -4.87 11.18
N PRO A 115 26.83 -5.31 12.40
CA PRO A 115 27.47 -6.47 13.02
C PRO A 115 26.96 -7.78 12.40
N CYS A 116 27.85 -8.74 12.22
CA CYS A 116 27.49 -10.11 11.86
C CYS A 116 26.61 -10.73 12.95
N ARG A 117 25.41 -11.19 12.60
CA ARG A 117 24.46 -11.80 13.57
C ARG A 117 25.01 -13.00 14.33
N MET A 118 25.99 -13.72 13.77
CA MET A 118 26.56 -14.92 14.38
C MET A 118 27.76 -14.66 15.28
N CYS A 119 28.55 -13.61 15.02
CA CYS A 119 29.83 -13.41 15.72
C CYS A 119 30.14 -11.96 16.12
N GLY A 120 29.27 -11.01 15.76
CA GLY A 120 29.44 -9.60 16.10
C GLY A 120 30.51 -8.84 15.32
N LEU A 121 31.28 -9.49 14.42
CA LEU A 121 32.24 -8.78 13.57
C LEU A 121 31.52 -7.72 12.73
N LEU A 122 32.00 -6.48 12.75
CA LEU A 122 31.47 -5.42 11.89
C LEU A 122 31.76 -5.72 10.41
N LEU A 123 30.71 -5.56 9.60
CA LEU A 123 30.68 -5.78 8.17
C LEU A 123 30.36 -4.45 7.47
N HIS A 124 30.95 -4.21 6.31
CA HIS A 124 30.67 -3.01 5.51
C HIS A 124 30.54 -3.39 4.04
N SER A 125 29.37 -3.21 3.42
CA SER A 125 29.18 -3.53 1.99
C SER A 125 29.95 -2.61 1.07
N GLY A 126 30.02 -1.30 1.35
CA GLY A 126 30.69 -0.35 0.48
C GLY A 126 32.16 -0.68 0.26
N CYS A 127 32.91 -0.99 1.32
CA CYS A 127 34.34 -1.31 1.21
C CYS A 127 34.67 -2.81 1.31
N GLY A 128 33.68 -3.68 1.53
CA GLY A 128 33.84 -5.13 1.70
C GLY A 128 34.50 -5.57 3.01
N HIS A 129 34.57 -4.71 4.04
CA HIS A 129 35.21 -5.07 5.30
C HIS A 129 34.48 -6.24 5.98
N GLY A 130 35.24 -7.18 6.53
CA GLY A 130 34.69 -8.34 7.25
C GLY A 130 33.97 -9.36 6.37
N MET A 131 33.97 -9.18 5.04
CA MET A 131 33.22 -10.00 4.10
C MET A 131 34.09 -10.50 2.94
N ARG A 132 33.72 -11.66 2.40
CA ARG A 132 34.28 -12.18 1.14
C ARG A 132 33.15 -12.65 0.23
N ARG A 133 33.28 -12.39 -1.06
CA ARG A 133 32.34 -12.85 -2.08
C ARG A 133 32.66 -14.28 -2.51
N ARG A 134 31.69 -15.18 -2.51
CA ARG A 134 31.77 -16.55 -3.04
C ARG A 134 30.76 -16.72 -4.17
N ARG A 135 31.24 -16.97 -5.39
CA ARG A 135 30.35 -17.35 -6.50
C ARG A 135 29.68 -18.70 -6.19
N VAL A 136 28.38 -18.79 -6.44
CA VAL A 136 27.66 -20.06 -6.33
C VAL A 136 27.84 -20.85 -7.61
N HIS A 137 28.02 -22.17 -7.49
CA HIS A 137 28.28 -23.02 -8.65
C HIS A 137 27.05 -23.19 -9.53
N ARG A 138 25.87 -23.24 -8.90
CA ARG A 138 24.58 -23.32 -9.56
C ARG A 138 23.71 -22.18 -9.01
N PRO A 139 23.35 -21.18 -9.83
CA PRO A 139 22.43 -20.15 -9.41
C PRO A 139 21.13 -20.76 -8.89
N TYR A 140 20.60 -20.17 -7.82
CA TYR A 140 19.38 -20.63 -7.17
C TYR A 140 18.47 -19.44 -6.84
N GLN A 141 17.18 -19.70 -6.71
CA GLN A 141 16.19 -18.71 -6.34
C GLN A 141 15.77 -18.95 -4.88
N THR A 142 15.67 -17.87 -4.12
CA THR A 142 15.03 -17.91 -2.79
C THR A 142 13.53 -17.72 -2.97
N ARG A 143 12.73 -18.21 -2.02
CA ARG A 143 11.25 -18.14 -2.09
C ARG A 143 10.73 -16.71 -2.29
N ASP A 144 11.46 -15.73 -1.77
CA ASP A 144 11.06 -14.32 -1.74
C ASP A 144 11.58 -13.53 -2.96
N MET A 145 12.46 -14.12 -3.78
CA MET A 145 13.13 -13.45 -4.92
C MET A 145 12.80 -14.13 -6.26
N GLN A 146 11.51 -14.30 -6.56
CA GLN A 146 11.03 -15.17 -7.65
C GLN A 146 11.54 -14.80 -9.07
N ALA A 147 11.99 -13.57 -9.29
CA ALA A 147 12.52 -13.12 -10.58
C ALA A 147 14.05 -13.16 -10.68
N GLU A 148 14.77 -13.19 -9.56
CA GLU A 148 16.22 -12.95 -9.53
C GLU A 148 16.98 -14.19 -9.05
N ALA A 149 17.99 -14.61 -9.82
CA ALA A 149 18.83 -15.74 -9.45
C ALA A 149 20.01 -15.26 -8.59
N VAL A 150 20.28 -15.96 -7.49
CA VAL A 150 21.50 -15.74 -6.68
C VAL A 150 22.71 -16.23 -7.46
N ILE A 151 23.66 -15.34 -7.75
CA ILE A 151 24.91 -15.64 -8.48
C ILE A 151 26.15 -15.66 -7.58
N ALA A 152 26.08 -15.02 -6.42
CA ALA A 152 27.09 -15.13 -5.38
C ALA A 152 26.53 -14.87 -3.97
N GLU A 153 27.32 -15.26 -2.97
CA GLU A 153 27.05 -15.07 -1.56
C GLU A 153 28.16 -14.25 -0.93
N TRP A 154 27.78 -13.29 -0.10
CA TRP A 154 28.69 -12.59 0.80
C TRP A 154 28.81 -13.37 2.09
N ILE A 155 30.05 -13.66 2.49
CA ILE A 155 30.35 -14.53 3.62
C ILE A 155 31.18 -13.76 4.64
N CYS A 156 30.80 -13.84 5.92
CA CYS A 156 31.58 -13.29 7.01
C CYS A 156 32.96 -13.96 7.08
N THR A 157 34.04 -13.18 7.13
CA THR A 157 35.40 -13.71 7.16
C THR A 157 35.75 -14.42 8.47
N ASN A 158 35.04 -14.12 9.56
CA ASN A 158 35.28 -14.70 10.87
C ASN A 158 34.52 -16.02 11.11
N CYS A 159 33.19 -16.04 10.93
CA CYS A 159 32.36 -17.22 11.25
C CYS A 159 31.86 -17.99 10.02
N SER A 160 32.13 -17.51 8.81
CA SER A 160 31.66 -18.10 7.54
C SER A 160 30.14 -18.17 7.36
N SER A 161 29.37 -17.38 8.12
CA SER A 161 27.93 -17.20 7.86
C SER A 161 27.70 -16.44 6.55
N VAL A 162 26.62 -16.78 5.83
CA VAL A 162 26.13 -15.96 4.71
C VAL A 162 25.48 -14.71 5.29
N VAL A 163 25.88 -13.53 4.79
CA VAL A 163 25.48 -12.22 5.31
C VAL A 163 24.85 -11.32 4.25
N GLY A 164 24.90 -11.73 2.98
CA GLY A 164 24.27 -11.04 1.86
C GLY A 164 24.26 -11.94 0.62
N LEU A 165 23.36 -11.61 -0.32
CA LEU A 165 23.21 -12.31 -1.59
C LEU A 165 23.48 -11.32 -2.73
N ASP A 166 24.12 -11.81 -3.77
CA ASP A 166 24.38 -11.07 -5.01
C ASP A 166 23.52 -11.70 -6.11
N LEU A 167 22.71 -10.86 -6.76
CA LEU A 167 21.61 -11.28 -7.64
C LEU A 167 21.95 -10.96 -9.09
N ASP A 168 21.52 -11.81 -10.01
CA ASP A 168 21.60 -11.55 -11.44
C ASP A 168 20.59 -10.45 -11.80
N HIS A 169 21.07 -9.21 -11.89
CA HIS A 169 20.25 -8.09 -12.34
C HIS A 169 20.21 -8.12 -13.87
N ASP A 170 19.01 -8.21 -14.46
CA ASP A 170 18.84 -8.17 -15.91
C ASP A 170 19.18 -6.74 -16.39
N PRO A 171 20.12 -6.53 -17.32
CA PRO A 171 20.56 -5.19 -17.73
C PRO A 171 19.51 -4.37 -18.52
N GLU A 172 18.24 -4.76 -18.57
CA GLU A 172 17.18 -4.06 -19.32
C GLU A 172 16.50 -2.90 -18.55
N ASP A 173 16.87 -2.63 -17.31
CA ASP A 173 16.34 -1.51 -16.49
C ASP A 173 17.22 -0.23 -16.57
N HIS A 174 17.46 0.30 -17.79
CA HIS A 174 18.11 1.60 -18.03
C HIS A 174 17.42 2.44 -19.10
#